data_AF-J9EP12-F1
#
_entry.id   AF-J9EP12-F1
#
_cell.length_a   1.000
_cell.length_b   1.000
_cell.length_c   1.000
_cell.angle_alpha   90.00
_cell.angle_beta   90.00
_cell.angle_gamma   90.00
#
_symmetry.space_group_name_H-M   'P 1'
#
loop_
_entity.id
_entity.type
_entity.pdbx_description
1 polymer ?
#
loop_
_entity_poly.entity_id
_entity_poly.type
_entity_poly.pdbx_seq_one_letter_code
_entity_poly.pdbx_strand_id
1 'polypeptide(L)'
;MTMETHYLFQNCNASNDRNRGGGLPFWRVFMDCKKDRPMVADGISNESQCTTFANDLKDVEQISECTSEASCESNAQVENGTAKKRQPIGSFNLGAVFAEAEASDNLLERKQFNLKLVKEFRIKDGTTGFGYDTIFSDGIDERLKSVIVDEPYLRNKSQITNLVAFCELLVSGAPNLREIVLCTQAEQTALHELWLQLGQLRIDLMLRNVVLKVKCSGTMHDREIRFDNGWTYRIGRGLDYFQKQQPLTLGITDFNLRKCQETNVCILREMRRKNAM
;
A
#
# COMPACT_ATOMS: atom_id res chain seq x y z
N MET A 1 2.92 5.21 26.08
CA MET A 1 1.96 4.25 25.50
C MET A 1 2.74 3.27 24.65
N THR A 2 2.82 2.02 25.06
CA THR A 2 3.04 0.90 24.12
C THR A 2 1.78 0.73 23.27
N MET A 3 1.94 0.30 22.01
CA MET A 3 0.82 -0.19 21.20
C MET A 3 1.20 -1.58 20.72
N GLU A 4 0.53 -2.60 21.23
CA GLU A 4 0.63 -3.93 20.64
C GLU A 4 -0.07 -3.93 19.28
N THR A 5 0.65 -4.38 18.26
CA THR A 5 0.15 -4.47 16.88
C THR A 5 -0.14 -5.92 16.57
N HIS A 6 -1.41 -6.29 16.52
CA HIS A 6 -1.81 -7.65 16.14
C HIS A 6 -2.06 -7.72 14.63
N TYR A 7 -1.43 -8.71 13.98
CA TYR A 7 -1.67 -9.04 12.59
C TYR A 7 -2.65 -10.21 12.50
N LEU A 8 -3.85 -9.98 11.96
CA LEU A 8 -4.80 -11.06 11.65
C LEU A 8 -4.62 -11.49 10.19
N PHE A 9 -4.25 -12.75 9.98
CA PHE A 9 -4.08 -13.34 8.64
C PHE A 9 -5.34 -14.12 8.25
N GLN A 10 -6.08 -13.63 7.26
CA GLN A 10 -7.22 -14.35 6.68
C GLN A 10 -6.84 -14.92 5.32
N ASN A 11 -6.96 -16.24 5.16
CA ASN A 11 -6.96 -16.87 3.84
C ASN A 11 -8.31 -16.58 3.17
N CYS A 12 -8.30 -16.00 1.97
CA CYS A 12 -9.52 -15.64 1.24
C CYS A 12 -9.79 -16.54 0.03
N ASN A 13 -9.06 -17.65 -0.16
CA ASN A 13 -9.39 -18.61 -1.21
C ASN A 13 -10.79 -19.18 -0.97
N ALA A 14 -11.63 -19.15 -1.99
CA ALA A 14 -12.97 -19.72 -1.94
C ALA A 14 -12.90 -21.22 -1.61
N SER A 15 -13.85 -21.71 -0.80
CA SER A 15 -13.87 -23.08 -0.28
C SER A 15 -13.77 -24.18 -1.35
N ASN A 16 -14.17 -23.87 -2.59
CA ASN A 16 -14.22 -24.81 -3.72
C ASN A 16 -12.93 -24.90 -4.55
N ASP A 17 -11.98 -23.97 -4.44
CA ASP A 17 -10.76 -23.97 -5.29
C ASP A 17 -9.74 -25.06 -4.91
N ARG A 18 -9.99 -25.81 -3.83
CA ARG A 18 -9.10 -26.89 -3.36
C ARG A 18 -8.96 -28.07 -4.32
N ASN A 19 -9.85 -28.18 -5.32
CA ASN A 19 -9.96 -29.34 -6.21
C ASN A 19 -9.68 -29.06 -7.70
N ARG A 20 -9.13 -27.89 -8.06
CA ARG A 20 -8.61 -27.60 -9.41
C ARG A 20 -7.22 -26.99 -9.29
N GLY A 21 -6.24 -27.56 -10.00
CA GLY A 21 -4.83 -27.26 -9.75
C GLY A 21 -4.40 -25.84 -10.11
N GLY A 22 -3.56 -25.23 -9.26
CA GLY A 22 -2.81 -24.01 -9.57
C GLY A 22 -3.16 -22.76 -8.76
N GLY A 23 -4.29 -22.73 -8.05
CA GLY A 23 -4.71 -21.58 -7.25
C GLY A 23 -3.78 -21.31 -6.06
N LEU A 24 -3.01 -20.22 -6.11
CA LEU A 24 -2.18 -19.75 -5.00
C LEU A 24 -3.05 -19.25 -3.81
N PRO A 25 -2.55 -19.30 -2.56
CA PRO A 25 -3.28 -18.82 -1.40
C PRO A 25 -3.20 -17.28 -1.28
N PHE A 26 -4.33 -16.61 -1.50
CA PHE A 26 -4.52 -15.20 -1.21
C PHE A 26 -4.69 -14.98 0.29
N TRP A 27 -3.81 -14.17 0.88
CA TRP A 27 -3.87 -13.79 2.29
C TRP A 27 -4.14 -12.30 2.44
N ARG A 28 -5.22 -11.93 3.13
CA ARG A 28 -5.47 -10.56 3.59
C ARG A 28 -4.94 -10.40 5.01
N VAL A 29 -4.13 -9.36 5.23
CA VAL A 29 -3.61 -8.99 6.54
C VAL A 29 -4.38 -7.78 7.06
N PHE A 30 -4.95 -7.92 8.26
CA PHE A 30 -5.54 -6.83 9.02
C PHE A 30 -4.59 -6.45 10.16
N MET A 31 -4.41 -5.16 10.40
CA MET A 31 -3.72 -4.66 11.60
C MET A 31 -4.78 -4.15 12.57
N ASP A 32 -4.82 -4.73 13.77
CA ASP A 32 -5.59 -4.21 14.89
C ASP A 32 -4.65 -3.46 15.84
N CYS A 33 -4.88 -2.15 15.98
CA CYS A 33 -4.10 -1.26 16.83
C CYS A 33 -4.87 -0.98 18.13
N LYS A 34 -4.74 -1.90 19.09
CA LYS A 34 -5.35 -1.72 20.41
C LYS A 34 -4.60 -0.63 21.17
N LYS A 35 -5.35 0.43 21.52
CA LYS A 35 -4.85 1.51 22.36
C LYS A 35 -5.23 1.25 23.80
N ASP A 36 -4.27 0.75 24.58
CA ASP A 36 -4.47 0.54 26.02
C ASP A 36 -4.90 1.84 26.71
N ARG A 37 -5.97 1.75 27.50
CA ARG A 37 -6.28 2.78 28.49
C ARG A 37 -5.37 2.58 29.69
N PRO A 38 -4.65 3.60 30.18
CA PRO A 38 -3.99 3.49 31.48
C PRO A 38 -5.06 3.24 32.55
N MET A 39 -4.83 2.25 33.42
CA MET A 39 -5.57 2.18 34.67
C MET A 39 -5.12 3.35 35.54
N VAL A 40 -6.08 4.14 36.02
CA VAL A 40 -5.80 5.22 36.96
C VAL A 40 -5.61 4.60 38.34
N ALA A 41 -4.49 4.94 38.98
CA ALA A 41 -4.27 4.78 40.41
C ALA A 41 -4.01 6.18 41.00
N ASP A 42 -4.61 6.46 42.16
CA ASP A 42 -4.61 7.80 42.75
C ASP A 42 -3.22 8.23 43.26
N GLY A 43 -2.81 9.48 43.01
CA GLY A 43 -1.41 9.89 43.21
C GLY A 43 -1.06 11.38 43.08
N ILE A 44 -1.81 12.25 43.75
CA ILE A 44 -1.38 13.55 44.35
C ILE A 44 -0.32 14.42 43.60
N SER A 45 -0.85 15.45 42.91
CA SER A 45 -0.35 16.86 42.85
C SER A 45 0.85 17.32 41.97
N ASN A 46 0.69 18.60 41.55
CA ASN A 46 1.68 19.65 41.24
C ASN A 46 2.33 19.73 39.84
N GLU A 47 1.72 20.60 39.03
CA GLU A 47 2.32 21.66 38.20
C GLU A 47 3.66 21.45 37.47
N SER A 48 3.60 21.49 36.13
CA SER A 48 4.29 22.54 35.36
C SER A 48 3.76 22.58 33.91
N GLN A 49 4.07 23.65 33.17
CA GLN A 49 3.35 24.06 31.95
C GLN A 49 4.07 23.64 30.66
N CYS A 50 3.30 23.30 29.62
CA CYS A 50 3.68 23.66 28.24
C CYS A 50 2.44 23.80 27.33
N THR A 51 2.59 24.54 26.24
CA THR A 51 1.47 25.20 25.54
C THR A 51 0.89 24.42 24.36
N THR A 52 -0.45 24.43 24.32
CA THR A 52 -1.34 24.47 23.14
C THR A 52 -0.71 24.48 21.74
N PHE A 53 -1.08 23.48 20.94
CA PHE A 53 -1.70 23.75 19.63
C PHE A 53 -2.96 22.88 19.50
N ALA A 54 -4.06 23.53 19.08
CA ALA A 54 -5.33 22.92 18.73
C ALA A 54 -5.73 23.42 17.33
N ASN A 55 -6.96 23.10 16.89
CA ASN A 55 -7.51 23.38 15.55
C ASN A 55 -6.96 22.43 14.45
N ASP A 56 -7.75 21.89 13.52
CA ASP A 56 -9.22 21.83 13.40
C ASP A 56 -9.63 20.52 12.72
N LEU A 57 -10.82 20.00 13.04
CA LEU A 57 -11.82 19.52 12.06
C LEU A 57 -13.13 19.18 12.78
N LYS A 58 -14.18 19.92 12.44
CA LYS A 58 -15.60 19.54 12.59
C LYS A 58 -16.24 19.58 11.20
N ASP A 59 -17.54 19.32 11.15
CA ASP A 59 -18.39 19.29 9.96
C ASP A 59 -18.15 18.01 9.11
N VAL A 60 -19.15 17.36 8.49
CA VAL A 60 -20.57 17.70 8.25
C VAL A 60 -21.48 16.54 8.69
N GLU A 61 -22.76 16.82 9.03
CA GLU A 61 -23.82 15.85 9.31
C GLU A 61 -25.07 16.11 8.41
N GLN A 62 -26.12 15.29 8.51
CA GLN A 62 -27.39 15.30 7.72
C GLN A 62 -27.28 14.65 6.30
N ILE A 63 -28.34 14.18 5.60
CA ILE A 63 -29.81 14.39 5.67
C ILE A 63 -30.62 13.09 5.33
N SER A 64 -31.78 12.85 5.99
CA SER A 64 -33.02 12.07 5.64
C SER A 64 -32.95 10.60 5.10
N GLU A 65 -33.59 9.57 5.70
CA GLU A 65 -35.03 9.12 5.63
C GLU A 65 -35.45 8.35 4.33
N CYS A 66 -36.47 7.45 4.27
CA CYS A 66 -37.49 6.97 5.25
C CYS A 66 -38.04 5.55 4.94
N THR A 67 -38.71 4.91 5.93
CA THR A 67 -39.82 3.88 5.88
C THR A 67 -39.80 2.67 4.90
N SER A 68 -40.35 1.47 5.16
CA SER A 68 -40.80 0.66 6.34
C SER A 68 -41.24 -0.74 5.78
N GLU A 69 -41.93 -1.73 6.39
CA GLU A 69 -42.57 -2.00 7.71
C GLU A 69 -42.87 -3.53 7.87
N ALA A 70 -43.26 -3.99 9.08
CA ALA A 70 -43.91 -5.30 9.42
C ALA A 70 -43.15 -6.63 9.09
N SER A 71 -43.36 -7.79 9.75
CA SER A 71 -43.85 -8.23 11.09
C SER A 71 -43.59 -9.78 11.19
N CYS A 72 -43.79 -10.57 12.26
CA CYS A 72 -44.09 -10.38 13.69
C CYS A 72 -43.69 -11.66 14.51
N GLU A 73 -43.74 -11.59 15.86
CA GLU A 73 -44.05 -12.69 16.83
C GLU A 73 -43.16 -13.98 16.92
N SER A 74 -42.99 -14.67 18.08
CA SER A 74 -43.47 -14.45 19.46
C SER A 74 -42.57 -15.02 20.59
N ASN A 75 -42.46 -14.25 21.68
CA ASN A 75 -42.38 -14.59 23.13
C ASN A 75 -41.63 -15.81 23.71
N ALA A 76 -40.72 -15.53 24.65
CA ALA A 76 -40.52 -16.27 25.91
C ALA A 76 -40.01 -15.33 27.04
N GLN A 77 -40.22 -15.69 28.30
CA GLN A 77 -39.93 -14.87 29.52
C GLN A 77 -38.58 -15.31 30.19
N VAL A 78 -37.96 -14.66 31.19
CA VAL A 78 -38.30 -13.51 32.07
C VAL A 78 -37.02 -12.87 32.68
N GLU A 79 -37.20 -11.84 33.52
CA GLU A 79 -36.29 -11.31 34.57
C GLU A 79 -35.29 -10.17 34.26
N ASN A 80 -34.86 -9.49 35.33
CA ASN A 80 -34.56 -8.05 35.34
C ASN A 80 -33.07 -7.71 35.60
N GLY A 81 -32.52 -6.74 34.87
CA GLY A 81 -31.19 -6.16 35.16
C GLY A 81 -30.93 -4.84 34.43
N THR A 82 -30.75 -3.75 35.18
CA THR A 82 -30.58 -2.39 34.63
C THR A 82 -29.16 -2.15 34.12
N ALA A 83 -28.93 -2.29 32.82
CA ALA A 83 -27.63 -2.04 32.19
C ALA A 83 -27.73 -1.19 30.90
N LYS A 84 -26.75 -0.31 30.67
CA LYS A 84 -26.75 0.69 29.59
C LYS A 84 -26.61 0.02 28.22
N LYS A 85 -27.61 0.21 27.34
CA LYS A 85 -27.65 -0.34 25.97
C LYS A 85 -26.56 0.31 25.10
N ARG A 86 -25.45 -0.42 24.88
CA ARG A 86 -24.46 -0.06 23.85
C ARG A 86 -25.13 -0.15 22.47
N GLN A 87 -24.98 0.87 21.64
CA GLN A 87 -25.32 0.78 20.22
C GLN A 87 -24.29 -0.14 19.51
N PRO A 88 -24.72 -0.94 18.52
CA PRO A 88 -23.79 -1.70 17.69
C PRO A 88 -23.00 -0.75 16.80
N ILE A 89 -21.70 -1.01 16.64
CA ILE A 89 -20.89 -0.35 15.60
C ILE A 89 -21.46 -0.78 14.25
N GLY A 90 -21.61 0.17 13.31
CA GLY A 90 -22.24 -0.06 12.01
C GLY A 90 -21.59 -1.24 11.27
N SER A 91 -22.42 -2.09 10.65
CA SER A 91 -21.95 -3.26 9.92
C SER A 91 -21.16 -2.83 8.68
N PHE A 92 -19.82 -2.79 8.81
CA PHE A 92 -18.94 -2.53 7.69
C PHE A 92 -19.02 -3.72 6.72
N ASN A 93 -19.77 -3.55 5.62
CA ASN A 93 -19.97 -4.62 4.65
C ASN A 93 -18.67 -4.84 3.85
N LEU A 94 -17.80 -5.65 4.46
CA LEU A 94 -16.50 -6.03 3.92
C LEU A 94 -16.65 -6.64 2.52
N GLY A 95 -17.75 -7.36 2.26
CA GLY A 95 -18.11 -7.96 0.97
C GLY A 95 -18.21 -6.96 -0.18
N ALA A 96 -18.80 -5.79 0.05
CA ALA A 96 -18.86 -4.73 -0.96
C ALA A 96 -17.45 -4.20 -1.30
N VAL A 97 -16.61 -4.01 -0.27
CA VAL A 97 -15.22 -3.53 -0.42
C VAL A 97 -14.29 -4.60 -1.04
N PHE A 98 -14.59 -5.90 -0.87
CA PHE A 98 -13.96 -6.97 -1.64
C PHE A 98 -14.36 -6.87 -3.12
N ALA A 99 -15.67 -6.85 -3.41
CA ALA A 99 -16.19 -6.84 -4.78
C ALA A 99 -15.72 -5.63 -5.61
N GLU A 100 -15.63 -4.45 -5.01
CA GLU A 100 -15.12 -3.24 -5.68
C GLU A 100 -13.62 -3.34 -6.00
N ALA A 101 -12.82 -3.92 -5.09
CA ALA A 101 -11.40 -4.18 -5.33
C ALA A 101 -11.17 -5.24 -6.42
N GLU A 102 -11.95 -6.33 -6.39
CA GLU A 102 -11.90 -7.41 -7.38
C GLU A 102 -12.37 -6.93 -8.77
N ALA A 103 -13.38 -6.06 -8.83
CA ALA A 103 -13.83 -5.42 -10.07
C ALA A 103 -12.77 -4.49 -10.65
N SER A 104 -12.05 -3.74 -9.81
CA SER A 104 -10.93 -2.87 -10.23
C SER A 104 -9.75 -3.68 -10.80
N ASP A 105 -9.35 -4.76 -10.12
CA ASP A 105 -8.32 -5.69 -10.60
C ASP A 105 -8.71 -6.31 -11.96
N ASN A 106 -9.96 -6.80 -12.10
CA ASN A 106 -10.48 -7.33 -13.37
C ASN A 106 -10.51 -6.28 -14.50
N LEU A 107 -10.74 -5.00 -14.18
CA LEU A 107 -10.76 -3.92 -15.16
C LEU A 107 -9.35 -3.54 -15.63
N LEU A 108 -8.34 -3.71 -14.78
CA LEU A 108 -6.92 -3.51 -15.13
C LEU A 108 -6.43 -4.61 -16.07
N GLU A 109 -6.70 -5.88 -15.78
CA GLU A 109 -6.28 -7.01 -16.65
C GLU A 109 -6.89 -6.96 -18.06
N ARG A 110 -8.12 -6.45 -18.19
CA ARG A 110 -8.82 -6.35 -19.49
C ARG A 110 -8.36 -5.19 -20.37
N LYS A 111 -7.52 -4.27 -19.86
CA LYS A 111 -6.95 -3.18 -20.66
C LYS A 111 -5.62 -3.60 -21.28
N GLN A 112 -5.69 -4.20 -22.47
CA GLN A 112 -4.52 -4.30 -23.34
C GLN A 112 -4.12 -2.90 -23.83
N PHE A 113 -3.28 -2.23 -23.03
CA PHE A 113 -2.80 -0.88 -23.30
C PHE A 113 -1.89 -0.85 -24.53
N ASN A 114 -2.15 0.08 -25.46
CA ASN A 114 -1.26 0.35 -26.58
C ASN A 114 -0.05 1.15 -26.08
N LEU A 115 0.90 0.48 -25.44
CA LEU A 115 2.13 1.09 -24.95
C LEU A 115 3.07 1.42 -26.12
N LYS A 116 3.46 2.70 -26.24
CA LYS A 116 4.55 3.15 -27.12
C LYS A 116 5.83 3.29 -26.31
N LEU A 117 6.94 2.76 -26.84
CA LEU A 117 8.28 3.03 -26.31
C LEU A 117 8.66 4.51 -26.47
N VAL A 118 9.09 5.15 -25.38
CA VAL A 118 9.47 6.57 -25.34
C VAL A 118 10.98 6.74 -25.20
N LYS A 119 11.60 5.97 -24.30
CA LYS A 119 13.06 5.92 -24.10
C LYS A 119 13.47 4.46 -23.87
N GLU A 120 14.61 4.06 -24.42
CA GLU A 120 15.28 2.80 -24.10
C GLU A 120 16.78 3.04 -23.98
N PHE A 121 17.39 2.55 -22.90
CA PHE A 121 18.82 2.70 -22.65
C PHE A 121 19.37 1.60 -21.75
N ARG A 122 20.69 1.43 -21.78
CA ARG A 122 21.45 0.51 -20.94
C ARG A 122 22.31 1.30 -19.96
N ILE A 123 22.00 1.17 -18.67
CA ILE A 123 22.88 1.58 -17.58
C ILE A 123 24.06 0.60 -17.58
N LYS A 124 25.28 1.12 -17.75
CA LYS A 124 26.51 0.31 -17.71
C LYS A 124 26.96 0.13 -16.27
N ASP A 125 27.61 -0.99 -15.97
CA ASP A 125 28.16 -1.23 -14.62
C ASP A 125 29.13 -0.11 -14.19
N GLY A 126 29.06 0.28 -12.91
CA GLY A 126 29.90 1.30 -12.30
C GLY A 126 29.49 2.75 -12.61
N THR A 127 28.50 3.00 -13.47
CA THR A 127 28.03 4.36 -13.82
C THR A 127 27.15 4.98 -12.74
N THR A 128 27.11 6.31 -12.71
CA THR A 128 26.34 7.15 -11.76
C THR A 128 25.35 8.03 -12.53
N GLY A 129 24.52 8.81 -11.83
CA GLY A 129 23.53 9.72 -12.45
C GLY A 129 22.21 9.06 -12.83
N PHE A 130 21.88 7.92 -12.23
CA PHE A 130 20.63 7.18 -12.46
C PHE A 130 19.83 7.00 -11.15
N GLY A 131 19.69 8.06 -10.36
CA GLY A 131 18.77 8.06 -9.22
C GLY A 131 17.31 7.88 -9.65
N TYR A 132 16.44 7.49 -8.72
CA TYR A 132 15.01 7.28 -9.02
C TYR A 132 14.34 8.55 -9.55
N ASP A 133 14.72 9.71 -9.01
CA ASP A 133 14.36 11.03 -9.50
C ASP A 133 14.66 11.18 -10.99
N THR A 134 15.88 10.82 -11.42
CA THR A 134 16.27 10.84 -12.84
C THR A 134 15.45 9.85 -13.67
N ILE A 135 15.29 8.60 -13.19
CA ILE A 135 14.61 7.52 -13.94
C ILE A 135 13.11 7.75 -14.11
N PHE A 136 12.40 8.19 -13.06
CA PHE A 136 10.94 8.31 -13.04
C PHE A 136 10.42 9.74 -13.29
N SER A 137 11.33 10.70 -13.47
CA SER A 137 11.07 12.14 -13.72
C SER A 137 9.90 12.42 -14.69
N ASP A 138 9.86 11.78 -15.86
CA ASP A 138 8.84 12.05 -16.89
C ASP A 138 7.39 11.74 -16.43
N GLY A 139 7.22 10.89 -15.40
CA GLY A 139 5.92 10.35 -14.99
C GLY A 139 5.46 10.67 -13.58
N ILE A 140 6.28 11.31 -12.75
CA ILE A 140 5.85 11.78 -11.42
C ILE A 140 5.33 13.21 -11.57
N ASP A 141 4.02 13.36 -11.67
CA ASP A 141 3.33 14.64 -11.84
C ASP A 141 2.04 14.74 -11.00
N GLU A 142 1.39 15.90 -11.05
CA GLU A 142 0.11 16.17 -10.37
C GLU A 142 -1.05 15.23 -10.80
N ARG A 143 -0.90 14.47 -11.89
CA ARG A 143 -1.94 13.57 -12.41
C ARG A 143 -1.78 12.15 -11.89
N LEU A 144 -0.64 11.81 -11.31
CA LEU A 144 -0.36 10.52 -10.68
C LEU A 144 -1.18 10.37 -9.39
N LYS A 145 -2.03 9.34 -9.32
CA LYS A 145 -2.88 9.00 -8.17
C LYS A 145 -2.65 7.59 -7.64
N SER A 146 -2.29 6.65 -8.51
CA SER A 146 -1.89 5.31 -8.08
C SER A 146 -0.72 4.73 -8.87
N VAL A 147 0.07 3.93 -8.16
CA VAL A 147 1.27 3.26 -8.67
C VAL A 147 1.14 1.76 -8.39
N ILE A 148 1.42 0.93 -9.39
CA ILE A 148 1.63 -0.51 -9.22
C ILE A 148 3.12 -0.79 -9.36
N VAL A 149 3.69 -1.52 -8.41
CA VAL A 149 5.11 -1.90 -8.35
C VAL A 149 5.18 -3.42 -8.37
N ASP A 150 5.45 -4.01 -9.52
CA ASP A 150 5.74 -5.43 -9.66
C ASP A 150 7.26 -5.63 -9.45
N GLU A 151 7.66 -5.89 -8.20
CA GLU A 151 9.05 -6.18 -7.80
C GLU A 151 9.11 -7.55 -7.11
N PRO A 152 9.46 -8.62 -7.84
CA PRO A 152 9.42 -9.98 -7.30
C PRO A 152 10.42 -10.25 -6.16
N TYR A 153 11.42 -9.40 -5.94
CA TYR A 153 12.63 -9.74 -5.17
C TYR A 153 12.86 -8.85 -3.94
N LEU A 154 11.87 -8.70 -3.06
CA LEU A 154 12.05 -8.03 -1.76
C LEU A 154 12.52 -9.02 -0.67
N ARG A 155 13.80 -9.42 -0.73
CA ARG A 155 14.40 -10.44 0.16
C ARG A 155 15.43 -9.87 1.15
N ASN A 156 16.03 -8.73 0.82
CA ASN A 156 17.11 -8.11 1.58
C ASN A 156 16.70 -6.72 2.09
N LYS A 157 17.26 -6.30 3.23
CA LYS A 157 17.05 -4.95 3.77
C LYS A 157 17.35 -3.84 2.75
N SER A 158 18.35 -4.00 1.89
CA SER A 158 18.68 -3.03 0.83
C SER A 158 17.55 -2.85 -0.17
N GLN A 159 16.87 -3.93 -0.56
CA GLN A 159 15.75 -3.91 -1.50
C GLN A 159 14.54 -3.18 -0.90
N ILE A 160 14.31 -3.34 0.41
CA ILE A 160 13.27 -2.62 1.14
C ILE A 160 13.64 -1.14 1.34
N THR A 161 14.91 -0.81 1.64
CA THR A 161 15.38 0.59 1.64
C THR A 161 15.27 1.24 0.25
N ASN A 162 15.50 0.47 -0.81
CA ASN A 162 15.31 0.91 -2.19
C ASN A 162 13.83 1.20 -2.50
N LEU A 163 12.90 0.37 -2.02
CA LEU A 163 11.46 0.62 -2.09
C LEU A 163 11.05 1.86 -1.26
N VAL A 164 11.56 2.02 -0.04
CA VAL A 164 11.28 3.20 0.82
C VAL A 164 11.67 4.49 0.09
N ALA A 165 12.89 4.58 -0.45
CA ALA A 165 13.35 5.77 -1.17
C ALA A 165 12.57 6.04 -2.47
N PHE A 166 12.05 5.00 -3.13
CA PHE A 166 11.11 5.17 -4.24
C PHE A 166 9.75 5.73 -3.77
N CYS A 167 9.22 5.25 -2.64
CA CYS A 167 8.01 5.80 -2.02
C CYS A 167 8.20 7.26 -1.54
N GLU A 168 9.36 7.62 -0.98
CA GLU A 168 9.70 8.99 -0.59
C GLU A 168 9.66 9.95 -1.81
N LEU A 169 10.26 9.55 -2.93
CA LEU A 169 10.21 10.28 -4.19
C LEU A 169 8.76 10.46 -4.70
N LEU A 170 7.98 9.38 -4.73
CA LEU A 170 6.58 9.41 -5.17
C LEU A 170 5.75 10.40 -4.34
N VAL A 171 5.85 10.32 -3.01
CA VAL A 171 5.11 11.19 -2.09
C VAL A 171 5.59 12.65 -2.18
N SER A 172 6.87 12.88 -2.44
CA SER A 172 7.41 14.24 -2.61
C SER A 172 7.04 14.88 -3.95
N GLY A 173 6.79 14.10 -5.00
CA GLY A 173 6.54 14.61 -6.36
C GLY A 173 5.08 14.57 -6.83
N ALA A 174 4.26 13.65 -6.31
CA ALA A 174 2.87 13.45 -6.74
C ALA A 174 1.87 13.82 -5.61
N PRO A 175 1.43 15.09 -5.48
CA PRO A 175 0.53 15.53 -4.40
C PRO A 175 -0.86 14.87 -4.44
N ASN A 176 -1.23 14.26 -5.56
CA ASN A 176 -2.50 13.54 -5.75
C ASN A 176 -2.37 12.01 -5.59
N LEU A 177 -1.20 11.48 -5.24
CA LEU A 177 -0.98 10.07 -4.92
C LEU A 177 -1.84 9.65 -3.72
N ARG A 178 -2.58 8.54 -3.85
CA ARG A 178 -3.41 7.96 -2.77
C ARG A 178 -3.21 6.46 -2.59
N GLU A 179 -2.62 5.77 -3.56
CA GLU A 179 -2.45 4.31 -3.52
C GLU A 179 -1.12 3.84 -4.13
N ILE A 180 -0.46 2.91 -3.43
CA ILE A 180 0.65 2.13 -3.95
C ILE A 180 0.28 0.65 -3.81
N VAL A 181 0.30 -0.08 -4.92
CA VAL A 181 0.09 -1.53 -4.96
C VAL A 181 1.42 -2.22 -5.22
N LEU A 182 2.02 -2.77 -4.18
CA LEU A 182 3.21 -3.61 -4.29
C LEU A 182 2.81 -5.05 -4.59
N CYS A 183 3.36 -5.62 -5.66
CA CYS A 183 3.33 -7.05 -5.95
C CYS A 183 4.75 -7.61 -5.77
N THR A 184 4.91 -8.70 -5.02
CA THR A 184 6.21 -9.35 -4.78
C THR A 184 6.08 -10.87 -4.71
N GLN A 185 7.19 -11.61 -4.90
CA GLN A 185 7.25 -12.97 -4.38
C GLN A 185 7.41 -12.91 -2.86
N ALA A 186 6.83 -13.88 -2.17
CA ALA A 186 7.14 -14.18 -0.79
C ALA A 186 6.92 -15.67 -0.55
N GLU A 187 7.94 -16.37 -0.05
CA GLU A 187 7.79 -17.71 0.49
C GLU A 187 7.02 -17.63 1.81
N GLN A 188 6.22 -18.65 2.14
CA GLN A 188 5.35 -18.61 3.33
C GLN A 188 6.13 -18.42 4.65
N THR A 189 7.37 -18.89 4.69
CA THR A 189 8.36 -18.70 5.75
C THR A 189 8.82 -17.25 5.90
N ALA A 190 9.01 -16.53 4.79
CA ALA A 190 9.51 -15.16 4.75
C ALA A 190 8.41 -14.08 4.88
N LEU A 191 7.15 -14.43 4.60
CA LEU A 191 6.00 -13.51 4.67
C LEU A 191 5.98 -12.69 5.97
N HIS A 192 6.12 -13.33 7.13
CA HIS A 192 5.99 -12.63 8.43
C HIS A 192 7.06 -11.54 8.61
N GLU A 193 8.31 -11.82 8.25
CA GLU A 193 9.40 -10.84 8.33
C GLU A 193 9.17 -9.68 7.34
N LEU A 194 8.77 -9.98 6.11
CA LEU A 194 8.43 -8.97 5.09
C LEU A 194 7.28 -8.07 5.55
N TRP A 195 6.21 -8.62 6.15
CA TRP A 195 5.11 -7.84 6.70
C TRP A 195 5.56 -6.95 7.86
N LEU A 196 6.44 -7.44 8.75
CA LEU A 196 6.98 -6.66 9.85
C LEU A 196 7.87 -5.50 9.35
N GLN A 197 8.69 -5.75 8.32
CA GLN A 197 9.56 -4.75 7.69
C GLN A 197 8.77 -3.69 6.92
N LEU A 198 7.70 -4.08 6.19
CA LEU A 198 6.82 -3.15 5.48
C LEU A 198 5.80 -2.44 6.39
N GLY A 199 5.54 -2.96 7.60
CA GLY A 199 4.55 -2.41 8.52
C GLY A 199 4.79 -0.94 8.90
N GLN A 200 6.05 -0.55 9.12
CA GLN A 200 6.41 0.85 9.41
C GLN A 200 6.22 1.76 8.19
N LEU A 201 6.64 1.33 7.00
CA LEU A 201 6.42 2.06 5.74
C LEU A 201 4.91 2.26 5.47
N ARG A 202 4.09 1.24 5.73
CA ARG A 202 2.63 1.34 5.61
C ARG A 202 2.04 2.38 6.57
N ILE A 203 2.54 2.49 7.80
CA ILE A 203 2.07 3.48 8.78
C ILE A 203 2.44 4.90 8.34
N ASP A 204 3.70 5.16 7.94
CA ASP A 204 4.12 6.49 7.49
C ASP A 204 3.41 6.94 6.20
N LEU A 205 3.20 6.02 5.24
CA LEU A 205 2.38 6.30 4.06
C LEU A 205 0.92 6.62 4.43
N MET A 206 0.32 5.88 5.36
CA MET A 206 -1.04 6.15 5.83
C MET A 206 -1.17 7.52 6.53
N LEU A 207 -0.16 7.95 7.30
CA LEU A 207 -0.12 9.31 7.87
C LEU A 207 -0.06 10.42 6.80
N ARG A 208 0.28 10.08 5.57
CA ARG A 208 0.34 10.97 4.39
C ARG A 208 -0.83 10.75 3.43
N ASN A 209 -1.88 10.04 3.86
CA ASN A 209 -3.05 9.65 3.07
C ASN A 209 -2.75 8.79 1.83
N VAL A 210 -1.68 7.98 1.89
CA VAL A 210 -1.31 6.99 0.86
C VAL A 210 -1.48 5.58 1.40
N VAL A 211 -2.27 4.76 0.71
CA VAL A 211 -2.52 3.37 1.10
C VAL A 211 -1.52 2.43 0.41
N LEU A 212 -0.65 1.79 1.19
CA LEU A 212 0.18 0.68 0.69
C LEU A 212 -0.58 -0.65 0.75
N LYS A 213 -1.09 -1.10 -0.41
CA LYS A 213 -1.56 -2.47 -0.63
C LYS A 213 -0.37 -3.36 -0.99
N VAL A 214 -0.32 -4.58 -0.45
CA VAL A 214 0.72 -5.57 -0.78
C VAL A 214 0.03 -6.86 -1.23
N LYS A 215 0.39 -7.35 -2.40
CA LYS A 215 -0.04 -8.62 -3.00
C LYS A 215 1.18 -9.55 -3.12
N CYS A 216 0.99 -10.84 -2.86
CA CYS A 216 2.06 -11.83 -2.97
C CYS A 216 1.72 -12.86 -4.05
N SER A 217 2.66 -13.16 -4.95
CA SER A 217 2.52 -14.20 -5.96
C SER A 217 3.78 -15.07 -6.05
N GLY A 218 3.62 -16.39 -6.04
CA GLY A 218 4.72 -17.35 -6.18
C GLY A 218 5.25 -17.51 -7.61
N THR A 219 4.58 -16.93 -8.62
CA THR A 219 4.88 -17.13 -10.04
C THR A 219 5.32 -15.88 -10.79
N MET A 220 5.30 -14.70 -10.16
CA MET A 220 5.72 -13.46 -10.81
C MET A 220 7.25 -13.39 -10.93
N HIS A 221 7.74 -13.05 -12.12
CA HIS A 221 9.18 -12.89 -12.42
C HIS A 221 9.50 -11.57 -13.13
N ASP A 222 8.51 -10.97 -13.80
CA ASP A 222 8.65 -9.69 -14.48
C ASP A 222 8.79 -8.53 -13.48
N ARG A 223 9.47 -7.47 -13.94
CA ARG A 223 9.73 -6.24 -13.19
C ARG A 223 9.16 -5.05 -13.94
N GLU A 224 8.04 -4.54 -13.44
CA GLU A 224 7.32 -3.44 -14.07
C GLU A 224 6.76 -2.48 -13.02
N ILE A 225 6.88 -1.18 -13.29
CA ILE A 225 6.25 -0.13 -12.49
C ILE A 225 5.27 0.62 -13.40
N ARG A 226 3.99 0.60 -13.05
CA ARG A 226 2.89 1.22 -13.81
C ARG A 226 2.31 2.40 -13.04
N PHE A 227 2.12 3.52 -13.73
CA PHE A 227 1.52 4.74 -13.20
C PHE A 227 0.15 4.97 -13.86
N ASP A 228 -0.88 5.35 -13.08
CA ASP A 228 -2.25 5.54 -13.61
C ASP A 228 -2.39 6.71 -14.60
N ASN A 229 -1.45 7.66 -14.59
CA ASN A 229 -1.31 8.71 -15.61
C ASN A 229 -0.78 8.21 -16.97
N GLY A 230 -0.53 6.90 -17.11
CA GLY A 230 -0.25 6.22 -18.37
C GLY A 230 1.23 5.97 -18.67
N TRP A 231 2.12 6.11 -17.69
CA TRP A 231 3.54 5.73 -17.83
C TRP A 231 3.80 4.30 -17.36
N THR A 232 4.81 3.64 -17.93
CA THR A 232 5.23 2.28 -17.55
C THR A 232 6.74 2.13 -17.68
N TYR A 233 7.38 1.62 -16.64
CA TYR A 233 8.83 1.48 -16.53
C TYR A 233 9.18 0.01 -16.37
N ARG A 234 10.00 -0.51 -17.29
CA ARG A 234 10.57 -1.86 -17.22
C ARG A 234 12.07 -1.74 -16.99
N ILE A 235 12.54 -2.15 -15.82
CA ILE A 235 13.95 -2.12 -15.44
C ILE A 235 14.38 -3.57 -15.24
N GLY A 236 15.39 -4.03 -15.98
CA GLY A 236 15.82 -5.44 -15.94
C GLY A 236 16.18 -5.95 -14.53
N ARG A 237 16.61 -5.04 -13.65
CA ARG A 237 16.90 -5.28 -12.23
C ARG A 237 15.85 -4.77 -11.23
N GLY A 238 14.75 -4.18 -11.71
CA GLY A 238 13.71 -3.60 -10.86
C GLY A 238 14.20 -2.34 -10.15
N LEU A 239 13.95 -2.19 -8.85
CA LEU A 239 14.54 -1.13 -8.02
C LEU A 239 15.97 -1.49 -7.53
N ASP A 240 16.38 -2.76 -7.61
CA ASP A 240 17.66 -3.25 -7.07
C ASP A 240 18.81 -3.22 -8.10
N TYR A 241 19.00 -2.06 -8.73
CA TYR A 241 20.04 -1.81 -9.74
C TYR A 241 21.26 -1.04 -9.21
N PHE A 242 21.38 -0.81 -7.91
CA PHE A 242 22.55 -0.13 -7.32
C PHE A 242 23.62 -1.13 -6.87
N GLN A 243 24.89 -0.76 -7.01
CA GLN A 243 25.99 -1.51 -6.39
C GLN A 243 25.93 -1.37 -4.86
N LYS A 244 26.53 -2.31 -4.14
CA LYS A 244 26.67 -2.22 -2.68
C LYS A 244 27.60 -1.04 -2.33
N GLN A 245 27.05 -0.03 -1.65
CA GLN A 245 27.82 1.12 -1.19
C GLN A 245 28.73 0.72 -0.01
N GLN A 246 29.84 1.43 0.17
CA GLN A 246 30.68 1.30 1.36
C GLN A 246 30.10 2.17 2.50
N PRO A 247 30.35 1.83 3.78
CA PRO A 247 29.97 2.69 4.89
C PRO A 247 30.66 4.06 4.79
N LEU A 248 29.92 5.13 5.14
CA LEU A 248 30.39 6.52 5.20
C LEU A 248 30.93 7.12 3.88
N THR A 249 30.58 6.59 2.71
CA THR A 249 30.91 7.22 1.41
C THR A 249 29.79 8.12 0.87
N LEU A 250 30.14 8.94 -0.13
CA LEU A 250 29.14 9.56 -1.00
C LEU A 250 28.25 8.48 -1.66
N GLY A 251 27.03 8.86 -2.03
CA GLY A 251 26.01 7.92 -2.54
C GLY A 251 25.12 7.28 -1.48
N ILE A 252 25.38 7.43 -0.17
CA ILE A 252 24.51 6.84 0.86
C ILE A 252 23.10 7.47 0.82
N THR A 253 23.00 8.79 0.77
CA THR A 253 21.73 9.53 0.70
C THR A 253 21.29 9.80 -0.73
N ASP A 254 22.10 10.52 -1.52
CA ASP A 254 21.81 10.81 -2.93
C ASP A 254 22.04 9.59 -3.82
N PHE A 255 20.97 9.09 -4.43
CA PHE A 255 21.02 7.93 -5.33
C PHE A 255 21.71 8.23 -6.66
N ASN A 256 21.79 9.50 -7.10
CA ASN A 256 22.53 9.87 -8.31
C ASN A 256 24.06 9.73 -8.14
N LEU A 257 24.56 9.79 -6.91
CA LEU A 257 25.99 9.56 -6.61
C LEU A 257 26.33 8.06 -6.43
N ARG A 258 25.33 7.16 -6.42
CA ARG A 258 25.58 5.71 -6.34
C ARG A 258 26.03 5.15 -7.67
N LYS A 259 27.03 4.26 -7.62
CA LYS A 259 27.36 3.38 -8.74
C LYS A 259 26.23 2.38 -8.97
N CYS A 260 25.87 2.18 -10.23
CA CYS A 260 24.84 1.26 -10.68
C CYS A 260 25.42 -0.07 -11.15
N GLN A 261 24.66 -1.14 -10.97
CA GLN A 261 24.86 -2.42 -11.65
C GLN A 261 24.27 -2.34 -13.06
N GLU A 262 24.81 -3.14 -13.98
CA GLU A 262 24.32 -3.15 -15.35
C GLU A 262 22.85 -3.57 -15.45
N THR A 263 22.04 -2.76 -16.13
CA THR A 263 20.63 -3.04 -16.44
C THR A 263 20.16 -2.31 -17.69
N ASN A 264 19.20 -2.89 -18.40
CA ASN A 264 18.41 -2.16 -19.39
C ASN A 264 17.23 -1.45 -18.68
N VAL A 265 16.81 -0.33 -19.25
CA VAL A 265 15.64 0.46 -18.84
C VAL A 265 14.82 0.79 -20.09
N CYS A 266 13.57 0.36 -20.11
CA CYS A 266 12.60 0.70 -21.16
C CYS A 266 11.47 1.54 -20.52
N ILE A 267 11.27 2.76 -20.99
CA ILE A 267 10.22 3.68 -20.55
C ILE A 267 9.16 3.74 -21.64
N LEU A 268 7.95 3.34 -21.31
CA LEU A 268 6.80 3.27 -22.20
C LEU A 268 5.68 4.20 -21.73
N ARG A 269 4.79 4.55 -22.66
CA ARG A 269 3.62 5.40 -22.39
C ARG A 269 2.39 4.94 -23.16
N GLU A 270 1.23 5.00 -22.53
CA GLU A 270 -0.06 4.68 -23.15
C GLU A 270 -0.37 5.63 -24.31
N MET A 271 -0.62 5.07 -25.48
CA MET A 271 -1.18 5.77 -26.62
C MET A 271 -2.69 5.95 -26.45
N ARG A 272 -3.11 7.14 -26.00
CA ARG A 272 -4.52 7.55 -26.02
C ARG A 272 -5.11 7.31 -27.43
N ARG A 273 -6.18 6.52 -27.52
CA ARG A 273 -6.94 6.33 -28.76
C ARG A 273 -7.47 7.70 -29.22
N LYS A 274 -7.24 8.07 -30.49
CA LYS A 274 -7.63 9.38 -31.04
C LYS A 274 -9.16 9.56 -31.26
N ASN A 275 -9.97 8.57 -30.89
CA ASN A 275 -11.39 8.49 -31.28
C ASN A 275 -12.28 8.56 -30.03
N ALA A 276 -12.67 9.77 -29.65
CA ALA A 276 -13.77 10.08 -28.74
C ALA A 276 -14.18 11.55 -28.96
N MET A 277 -14.80 11.80 -30.11
CA MET A 277 -15.41 13.06 -30.55
C MET A 277 -16.65 12.73 -31.37
#